data_AF-A0A8T0DCJ5-F1
#
_entry.id   AF-A0A8T0DCJ5-F1
#
_cell.length_a   1.000
_cell.length_b   1.000
_cell.length_c   1.000
_cell.angle_alpha   90.00
_cell.angle_beta   90.00
_cell.angle_gamma   90.00
#
_symmetry.space_group_name_H-M   'P 1'
#
loop_
_entity.id
_entity.type
_entity.pdbx_description
1 polymer ?
#
loop_
_entity_poly.entity_id
_entity_poly.type
_entity_poly.pdbx_seq_one_letter_code
_entity_poly.pdbx_strand_id
1 'polypeptide(L)'
;MSVDYPQVAHRRYDPLMDEWIIVSPHRISRPWSGHVEVPHHNQLVEGCLPKISPINPLSPGGIRANGTTTPDYTSTYMFPNDFPALVKKTFPLFTVLRGVFGA
;
A
#
# COMPACT_ATOMS: atom_id res chain seq x y z
N MET A 1 0.40 -28.95 33.29
CA MET A 1 -0.73 -29.01 32.34
C MET A 1 -0.33 -28.20 31.12
N SER A 2 -0.17 -28.84 29.95
CA SER A 2 0.15 -28.15 28.70
C SER A 2 -1.10 -27.51 28.12
N VAL A 3 -1.05 -26.22 27.81
CA VAL A 3 -2.14 -25.53 27.12
C VAL A 3 -2.12 -25.94 25.65
N ASP A 4 -3.24 -26.44 25.14
CA ASP A 4 -3.40 -26.79 23.72
C ASP A 4 -3.75 -25.55 22.89
N TYR A 5 -2.73 -24.76 22.56
CA TYR A 5 -2.86 -23.47 21.88
C TYR A 5 -3.68 -23.44 20.58
N PRO A 6 -3.72 -24.50 19.75
CA PRO A 6 -4.60 -24.54 18.58
C PRO A 6 -6.10 -24.46 18.91
N GLN A 7 -6.53 -24.88 20.11
CA GLN A 7 -7.94 -24.99 20.48
C GLN A 7 -8.41 -23.89 21.43
N VAL A 8 -7.49 -23.20 22.11
CA VAL A 8 -7.84 -22.18 23.10
C VAL A 8 -7.54 -20.77 22.61
N ALA A 9 -8.39 -19.82 23.03
CA ALA A 9 -8.11 -18.41 22.82
C ALA A 9 -6.85 -18.00 23.60
N HIS A 10 -5.96 -17.27 22.93
CA HIS A 10 -4.69 -16.82 23.51
C HIS A 10 -4.24 -15.51 22.86
N ARG A 11 -3.13 -14.94 23.35
CA ARG A 11 -2.49 -13.78 22.74
C ARG A 11 -1.09 -14.13 22.26
N ARG A 12 -0.66 -13.53 21.15
CA ARG A 12 0.72 -13.58 20.64
C ARG A 12 1.26 -12.17 20.54
N TYR A 13 2.49 -11.97 20.97
CA TYR A 13 3.15 -10.67 20.91
C TYR A 13 3.90 -10.54 19.57
N ASP A 14 3.69 -9.42 18.87
CA ASP A 14 4.46 -9.01 17.70
C ASP A 14 5.58 -8.04 18.13
N PRO A 15 6.85 -8.49 18.14
CA PRO A 15 7.97 -7.66 18.58
C PRO A 15 8.36 -6.56 17.58
N LEU A 16 7.90 -6.63 16.32
CA LEU A 16 8.18 -5.57 15.34
C LEU A 16 7.28 -4.35 15.56
N MET A 17 6.05 -4.60 16.02
CA MET A 17 5.05 -3.56 16.27
C MET A 17 4.91 -3.19 17.75
N ASP A 18 5.50 -3.98 18.67
CA ASP A 18 5.31 -3.88 20.13
C ASP A 18 3.83 -4.00 20.54
N GLU A 19 3.15 -5.00 19.96
CA GLU A 19 1.70 -5.16 20.13
C GLU A 19 1.30 -6.62 20.43
N TRP A 20 0.13 -6.79 21.07
CA TRP A 20 -0.45 -8.09 21.34
C TRP A 20 -1.63 -8.38 20.39
N ILE A 21 -1.57 -9.53 19.72
CA ILE A 21 -2.62 -10.03 18.82
C ILE A 21 -3.46 -11.07 19.56
N ILE A 22 -4.79 -10.92 19.51
CA ILE A 22 -5.74 -11.91 20.03
C ILE A 22 -5.99 -13.00 18.99
N VAL A 23 -5.75 -14.26 19.36
CA VAL A 23 -6.03 -15.44 18.55
C VAL A 23 -7.27 -16.13 19.10
N SER A 24 -8.32 -16.22 18.27
CA SER A 24 -9.57 -16.92 18.58
C SER A 24 -9.82 -18.01 17.53
N PRO A 25 -9.34 -19.26 17.73
CA PRO A 25 -9.29 -20.29 16.69
C PRO A 25 -10.65 -20.60 16.03
N HIS A 26 -11.73 -20.59 16.79
CA HIS A 26 -13.07 -20.94 16.30
C HIS A 26 -13.88 -19.74 15.77
N ARG A 27 -13.26 -18.56 15.59
CA ARG A 27 -13.98 -17.33 15.20
C ARG A 27 -14.66 -17.44 13.84
N ILE A 28 -14.06 -18.20 12.91
CA ILE A 28 -14.54 -18.34 11.53
C ILE A 28 -15.84 -19.19 11.46
N SER A 29 -16.12 -20.03 12.46
CA SER A 29 -17.31 -20.88 12.50
C SER A 29 -18.61 -20.12 12.81
N ARG A 30 -18.54 -18.81 13.07
CA ARG A 30 -19.73 -18.00 13.30
C ARG A 30 -20.45 -17.77 11.98
N PRO A 31 -21.79 -17.91 11.93
CA PRO A 31 -22.55 -17.62 10.71
C PRO A 31 -22.32 -16.18 10.27
N TRP A 32 -21.96 -15.98 9.01
CA TRP A 32 -21.81 -14.66 8.40
C TRP A 32 -23.06 -14.32 7.59
N SER A 33 -23.73 -13.23 7.95
CA SER A 33 -24.87 -12.66 7.21
C SER A 33 -24.65 -11.19 6.86
N GLY A 34 -23.40 -10.73 6.94
CA GLY A 34 -23.00 -9.37 6.62
C GLY A 34 -22.62 -9.19 5.15
N HIS A 35 -21.90 -8.11 4.87
CA HIS A 35 -21.44 -7.76 3.54
C HIS A 35 -20.54 -8.85 2.93
N VAL A 36 -20.68 -9.10 1.63
CA VAL A 36 -19.76 -9.95 0.87
C VAL A 36 -19.11 -9.07 -0.18
N GLU A 37 -17.79 -8.94 -0.10
CA GLU A 37 -17.00 -8.19 -1.08
C GLU A 37 -17.21 -8.79 -2.47
N VAL A 38 -17.37 -7.92 -3.47
CA VAL A 38 -17.41 -8.37 -4.86
C VAL A 38 -16.00 -8.82 -5.23
N PRO A 39 -15.79 -10.09 -5.63
CA PRO A 39 -14.48 -10.49 -6.11
C PRO A 39 -14.16 -9.61 -7.32
N HIS A 40 -12.98 -9.00 -7.33
CA HIS A 40 -12.46 -8.40 -8.55
C HIS A 40 -12.33 -9.52 -9.58
N HIS A 41 -13.35 -9.71 -10.42
CA HIS A 41 -13.24 -10.60 -11.56
C HIS A 41 -12.07 -10.08 -12.38
N ASN A 42 -11.14 -10.98 -12.71
CA ASN A 42 -10.01 -10.70 -13.56
C ASN A 42 -10.50 -10.02 -14.84
N GLN A 43 -10.49 -8.68 -14.86
CA GLN A 43 -10.48 -7.85 -16.04
C GLN A 43 -9.08 -7.89 -16.71
N LEU A 44 -8.37 -9.00 -16.46
CA LEU A 44 -7.18 -9.50 -17.10
C LEU A 44 -7.55 -10.88 -17.68
N VAL A 45 -8.68 -10.98 -18.37
CA VAL A 45 -8.79 -12.00 -19.41
C VAL A 45 -7.77 -11.56 -20.45
N GLU A 46 -6.69 -12.34 -20.61
CA GLU A 46 -5.80 -12.25 -21.76
C GLU A 46 -6.67 -12.15 -23.02
N GLY A 47 -6.77 -10.94 -23.60
CA GLY A 47 -7.53 -10.68 -24.82
C GLY A 47 -8.85 -9.90 -24.70
N CYS A 48 -9.30 -9.46 -23.52
CA CYS A 48 -10.52 -8.62 -23.40
C CYS A 48 -10.32 -7.39 -22.50
N LEU A 49 -9.42 -6.49 -22.91
CA LEU A 49 -9.61 -5.08 -22.58
C LEU A 49 -10.66 -4.51 -23.56
N PRO A 50 -11.73 -3.84 -23.09
CA PRO A 50 -12.66 -3.18 -23.99
C PRO A 50 -11.87 -2.19 -24.86
N LYS A 51 -11.93 -2.38 -26.18
CA LYS A 51 -11.21 -1.63 -27.24
C LYS A 51 -11.47 -0.12 -27.25
N ILE A 52 -12.19 0.43 -26.28
CA ILE A 52 -12.55 1.84 -26.22
C ILE A 52 -12.53 2.23 -24.73
N SER A 53 -11.35 2.46 -24.21
CA SER A 53 -11.18 3.26 -23.00
C SER A 53 -10.18 4.36 -23.34
N PRO A 54 -10.42 5.62 -22.92
CA PRO A 54 -9.42 6.68 -23.09
C PRO A 54 -8.10 6.19 -22.48
N ILE A 55 -7.00 6.44 -23.18
CA ILE A 55 -5.67 5.95 -22.81
C ILE A 55 -5.45 6.19 -21.31
N ASN A 56 -5.28 5.12 -20.54
CA ASN A 56 -5.08 5.19 -19.09
C ASN A 56 -3.85 6.09 -18.83
N PRO A 57 -3.93 7.08 -17.91
CA PRO A 57 -2.79 7.92 -17.55
C PRO A 57 -1.49 7.18 -17.23
N LEU A 58 -1.58 5.96 -16.70
CA LEU A 58 -0.43 5.12 -16.36
C LEU A 58 0.13 4.34 -17.55
N SER A 59 -0.62 4.20 -18.64
CA SER A 59 -0.20 3.48 -19.84
C SER A 59 0.70 4.32 -20.75
N PRO A 60 1.54 3.69 -21.60
CA PRO A 60 2.28 4.37 -22.66
C PRO A 60 1.41 5.30 -23.50
N GLY A 61 1.84 6.56 -23.67
CA GLY A 61 1.08 7.57 -24.41
C GLY A 61 -0.13 8.16 -23.67
N GLY A 62 -0.39 7.73 -22.42
CA GLY A 62 -1.45 8.29 -21.59
C GLY A 62 -1.15 9.70 -21.10
N ILE A 63 -2.16 10.56 -21.05
CA ILE A 63 -2.04 11.91 -20.49
C ILE A 63 -2.32 11.84 -18.99
N ARG A 64 -1.35 12.28 -18.19
CA ARG A 64 -1.45 12.30 -16.73
C ARG A 64 -2.24 13.51 -16.22
N ALA A 65 -2.55 13.50 -14.91
CA ALA A 65 -3.38 14.55 -14.31
C ALA A 65 -2.70 15.93 -14.32
N ASN A 66 -1.36 15.97 -14.34
CA ASN A 66 -0.57 17.19 -14.56
C ASN A 66 -0.42 17.59 -16.04
N GLY A 67 -1.09 16.90 -16.97
CA GLY A 67 -1.03 17.15 -18.40
C GLY A 67 0.21 16.60 -19.11
N THR A 68 1.13 15.93 -18.41
CA THR A 68 2.31 15.31 -19.04
C THR A 68 1.94 13.98 -19.69
N THR A 69 2.54 13.67 -20.83
CA THR A 69 2.36 12.39 -21.50
C THR A 69 3.32 11.35 -20.95
N THR A 70 2.81 10.19 -20.56
CA THR A 70 3.61 9.04 -20.15
C THR A 70 4.40 8.52 -21.36
N PRO A 71 5.74 8.38 -21.25
CA PRO A 71 6.57 7.95 -22.37
C PRO A 71 6.21 6.53 -22.83
N ASP A 72 6.61 6.19 -24.05
CA ASP A 72 6.42 4.84 -24.59
C ASP A 72 7.43 3.86 -23.96
N TYR A 73 7.11 3.39 -22.75
CA TYR A 73 7.97 2.50 -21.98
C TYR A 73 7.65 1.03 -22.31
N THR A 74 8.70 0.20 -22.38
CA THR A 74 8.57 -1.24 -22.67
C THR A 74 8.63 -2.13 -21.43
N SER A 75 8.97 -1.55 -20.27
CA SER A 75 9.12 -2.28 -19.00
C SER A 75 8.58 -1.44 -17.82
N THR A 76 9.37 -1.22 -16.76
CA THR A 76 8.93 -0.41 -15.62
C THR A 76 9.19 1.07 -15.87
N TYR A 77 8.21 1.92 -15.53
CA TYR A 77 8.35 3.37 -15.59
C TYR A 77 8.05 3.99 -14.22
N MET A 78 8.92 4.91 -13.78
CA MET A 78 8.82 5.61 -12.51
C MET A 78 8.66 7.11 -12.76
N PHE A 79 7.71 7.73 -12.07
CA PHE A 79 7.48 9.18 -12.14
C PHE A 79 7.05 9.74 -10.77
N PRO A 80 7.24 11.05 -10.51
CA PRO A 80 6.71 11.69 -9.31
C PRO A 80 5.18 11.63 -9.30
N ASN A 81 4.57 11.23 -8.19
CA ASN A 81 3.10 11.25 -8.06
C ASN A 81 2.58 12.68 -8.28
N ASP A 82 1.58 12.83 -9.16
CA ASP A 82 0.94 14.10 -9.49
C ASP A 82 0.19 14.72 -8.28
N PHE A 83 -0.24 13.88 -7.33
CA PHE A 83 -0.88 14.28 -6.08
C PHE A 83 -0.09 13.72 -4.87
N PRO A 84 1.12 14.21 -4.62
CA PRO A 84 1.99 13.62 -3.62
C PRO A 84 1.51 13.94 -2.20
N ALA A 85 1.38 12.92 -1.35
CA ALA A 85 1.05 13.10 0.07
C ALA A 85 2.15 13.86 0.84
N LEU A 86 3.39 13.80 0.36
CA LEU A 86 4.54 14.47 0.94
C LEU A 86 5.21 15.36 -0.11
N VAL A 87 5.44 16.62 0.23
CA VAL A 87 6.19 17.56 -0.61
C VAL A 87 7.64 17.59 -0.16
N LYS A 88 8.59 17.63 -1.10
CA LYS A 88 10.01 17.83 -0.77
C LYS A 88 10.18 19.20 -0.12
N LYS A 89 10.35 19.22 1.21
CA LYS A 89 10.67 20.43 1.95
C LYS A 89 12.18 20.65 1.85
N THR A 90 12.60 21.57 0.99
CA THR A 90 13.99 22.03 0.97
C THR A 90 14.20 22.92 2.19
N PHE A 91 14.82 22.39 3.23
CA PHE A 91 15.35 23.26 4.28
C PHE A 91 16.57 23.98 3.70
N PRO A 92 16.70 25.31 3.85
CA PRO A 92 17.96 25.96 3.55
C PRO A 92 19.04 25.28 4.38
N LEU A 93 20.18 25.01 3.75
CA LEU A 93 21.35 24.45 4.41
C LEU A 93 21.77 25.47 5.48
N PHE A 94 21.23 25.36 6.70
CA PHE A 94 21.76 26.12 7.82
C PHE A 94 23.18 25.62 8.00
N THR A 95 24.11 26.51 7.68
CA THR A 95 25.50 26.39 8.04
C THR A 95 25.56 25.97 9.50
N VAL A 96 25.97 24.72 9.77
CA VAL A 96 26.41 24.32 11.09
C VAL A 96 27.73 25.05 11.33
N LEU A 97 27.64 26.33 11.68
CA LEU A 97 28.77 27.05 12.26
C LEU A 97 28.94 26.51 13.67
N ARG A 98 29.97 25.66 13.78
CA ARG A 98 30.81 25.40 14.97
C ARG A 98 30.23 25.86 16.32
N GLY A 99 29.88 24.86 17.13
CA GLY A 99 30.50 24.63 18.43
C GLY A 99 30.08 25.53 19.59
N VAL A 100 29.44 24.91 20.59
CA VAL A 100 29.75 25.12 22.01
C VAL A 100 29.51 23.79 22.72
N PHE A 101 30.60 23.08 23.04
CA PHE A 101 30.62 22.27 24.26
C PHE A 101 30.49 23.25 25.43
N GLY A 102 29.51 23.05 26.30
CA GLY A 102 29.30 23.92 27.45
C GLY A 102 28.61 23.16 28.58
N ALA A 103 29.46 22.67 29.49
CA ALA A 103 29.25 22.21 30.88
C ALA A 103 28.17 21.15 31.16
#